data_AF-A0A5F1Y8S0-F1
#
_entry.id   AF-A0A5F1Y8S0-F1
#
_cell.length_a   1.000
_cell.length_b   1.000
_cell.length_c   1.000
_cell.angle_alpha   90.00
_cell.angle_beta   90.00
_cell.angle_gamma   90.00
#
_symmetry.space_group_name_H-M   'P 1'
#
loop_
_entity.id
_entity.type
_entity.pdbx_description
1 polymer ?
#
loop_
_entity_poly.entity_id
_entity_poly.type
_entity_poly.pdbx_seq_one_letter_code
_entity_poly.pdbx_strand_id
1 'polypeptide(L)'
;MGRTVTPYSRQMQQVESELLEFRRGLRKPDQEIFDDLIRIAKLQVQAGVMASGPYPIDIMLLTMMIDLKKEIHKLKKEFGEYKVSKGDE
;
A
#
# COMPACT_ATOMS: atom_id res chain seq x y z
N MET A 1 -3.12 7.66 -36.02
CA MET A 1 -4.07 7.19 -34.99
C MET A 1 -3.40 7.40 -33.64
N GLY A 2 -3.99 8.25 -32.78
CA GLY A 2 -3.39 8.63 -31.49
C GLY A 2 -3.16 7.42 -30.60
N ARG A 3 -1.97 7.33 -29.98
CA ARG A 3 -1.61 6.23 -29.09
C ARG A 3 -2.59 6.20 -27.92
N THR A 4 -3.27 5.07 -27.71
CA THR A 4 -4.13 4.87 -26.55
C THR A 4 -3.28 4.95 -25.29
N VAL A 5 -3.58 5.89 -24.38
CA VAL A 5 -2.91 5.98 -23.09
C VAL A 5 -3.34 4.79 -22.24
N THR A 6 -2.39 3.98 -21.78
CA THR A 6 -2.68 2.82 -20.92
C THR A 6 -3.32 3.30 -19.62
N PRO A 7 -4.54 2.82 -19.26
CA PRO A 7 -5.17 3.17 -18.00
C PRO A 7 -4.25 2.88 -16.82
N TYR A 8 -4.19 3.79 -15.85
CA TYR A 8 -3.28 3.68 -14.71
C TYR A 8 -3.46 2.36 -13.94
N SER A 9 -4.71 1.88 -13.80
CA SER A 9 -5.01 0.58 -13.20
C SER A 9 -4.31 -0.59 -13.89
N ARG A 10 -4.19 -0.57 -15.23
CA ARG A 10 -3.44 -1.60 -15.98
C ARG A 10 -1.94 -1.49 -15.73
N GLN A 11 -1.42 -0.28 -15.56
CA GLN A 11 -0.01 -0.09 -15.22
C GLN A 11 0.30 -0.67 -13.83
N MET A 12 -0.60 -0.49 -12.84
CA MET A 12 -0.46 -1.12 -11.52
C MET A 12 -0.56 -2.66 -11.57
N GLN A 13 -1.42 -3.22 -12.42
CA GLN A 13 -1.49 -4.67 -12.65
C GLN A 13 -0.19 -5.23 -13.24
N GLN A 14 0.46 -4.47 -14.12
CA GLN A 14 1.77 -4.84 -14.65
C GLN A 14 2.82 -4.87 -13.53
N VAL A 15 2.88 -3.84 -12.68
CA VAL A 15 3.79 -3.82 -11.53
C VAL A 15 3.55 -5.00 -10.60
N GLU A 16 2.29 -5.32 -10.27
CA GLU A 16 1.97 -6.51 -9.46
C GLU A 16 2.49 -7.80 -10.10
N SER A 17 2.33 -7.93 -11.42
CA SER A 17 2.80 -9.10 -12.18
C SER A 17 4.33 -9.22 -12.13
N GLU A 18 5.04 -8.10 -12.25
CA GLU A 18 6.51 -8.03 -12.14
C GLU A 18 7.01 -8.41 -10.73
N LEU A 19 6.20 -8.19 -9.70
CA LEU A 19 6.54 -8.53 -8.31
C LEU A 19 6.17 -9.97 -7.91
N LEU A 20 5.58 -10.79 -8.80
CA LEU A 20 5.16 -12.15 -8.45
C LEU A 20 6.32 -13.06 -8.05
N GLU A 21 7.47 -12.96 -8.74
CA GLU A 21 8.66 -13.75 -8.39
C GLU A 21 9.24 -13.32 -7.03
N PHE A 22 9.23 -12.01 -6.74
CA PHE A 22 9.59 -11.51 -5.43
C PHE A 22 8.67 -12.08 -4.34
N ARG A 23 7.34 -12.02 -4.55
CA ARG A 23 6.35 -12.60 -3.63
C ARG A 23 6.61 -14.10 -3.41
N ARG A 24 6.89 -14.87 -4.48
CA ARG A 24 7.17 -16.31 -4.38
C ARG A 24 8.42 -16.62 -3.53
N GLY A 25 9.40 -15.72 -3.51
CA GLY A 25 10.60 -15.83 -2.68
C GLY A 25 10.38 -15.54 -1.19
N LEU A 26 9.24 -14.93 -0.80
CA LEU A 26 8.93 -14.61 0.59
C LEU A 26 8.47 -15.84 1.39
N ARG A 27 8.67 -15.81 2.72
CA ARG A 27 8.08 -16.80 3.63
C ARG A 27 6.55 -16.69 3.59
N LYS A 28 5.83 -17.78 3.88
CA LYS A 28 4.35 -17.78 3.85
C LYS A 28 3.69 -16.61 4.61
N PRO A 29 4.09 -16.26 5.85
CA PRO A 29 3.50 -15.12 6.55
C PRO A 29 3.76 -13.79 5.85
N ASP A 30 4.95 -13.62 5.27
CA ASP A 30 5.32 -12.39 4.56
C ASP A 30 4.59 -12.27 3.21
N GLN A 31 4.21 -13.39 2.58
CA GLN A 31 3.38 -13.41 1.37
C GLN A 31 1.98 -12.84 1.63
N GLU A 32 1.38 -13.16 2.78
CA GLU A 32 0.07 -12.64 3.18
C GLU A 32 0.13 -11.13 3.40
N ILE A 33 1.17 -10.64 4.09
CA ILE A 33 1.41 -9.20 4.27
C ILE A 33 1.62 -8.51 2.91
N PHE A 34 2.39 -9.12 2.01
CA PHE A 34 2.59 -8.59 0.66
C PHE A 34 1.26 -8.45 -0.11
N ASP A 35 0.39 -9.47 -0.06
CA ASP A 35 -0.91 -9.44 -0.75
C ASP A 35 -1.82 -8.33 -0.20
N ASP A 36 -1.79 -8.11 1.11
CA ASP A 36 -2.53 -7.03 1.76
C ASP A 36 -2.00 -5.65 1.33
N LEU A 37 -0.68 -5.47 1.29
CA LEU A 37 -0.05 -4.23 0.82
C LEU A 37 -0.42 -3.92 -0.65
N ILE A 38 -0.38 -4.91 -1.54
CA ILE A 38 -0.79 -4.75 -2.95
C ILE A 38 -2.27 -4.37 -3.04
N ARG A 39 -3.14 -4.96 -2.21
CA ARG A 39 -4.55 -4.60 -2.16
C ARG A 39 -4.75 -3.14 -1.74
N ILE A 40 -4.07 -2.71 -0.67
CA ILE A 40 -4.10 -1.33 -0.17
C ILE A 40 -3.67 -0.36 -1.27
N ALA A 41 -2.56 -0.64 -1.96
CA ALA A 41 -2.06 0.21 -3.03
C ALA A 41 -3.09 0.41 -4.16
N LYS A 42 -3.78 -0.66 -4.57
CA LYS A 42 -4.81 -0.61 -5.63
C LYS A 42 -6.04 0.25 -5.28
N LEU A 43 -6.35 0.41 -3.99
CA LEU A 43 -7.47 1.26 -3.56
C LEU A 43 -7.26 2.74 -3.86
N GLN A 44 -6.00 3.19 -4.00
CA GLN A 44 -5.66 4.59 -4.27
C GLN A 44 -5.32 4.85 -5.76
N VAL A 45 -5.94 4.09 -6.68
CA VAL A 45 -5.74 4.28 -8.14
C VAL A 45 -5.96 5.73 -8.59
N GLN A 46 -6.92 6.44 -7.98
CA GLN A 46 -7.23 7.83 -8.33
C GLN A 46 -6.09 8.78 -7.98
N ALA A 47 -5.44 8.59 -6.82
CA ALA A 47 -4.29 9.38 -6.42
C ALA A 47 -3.12 9.20 -7.40
N GLY A 48 -2.93 7.97 -7.90
CA GLY A 48 -1.92 7.69 -8.94
C GLY A 48 -2.24 8.29 -10.30
N VAL A 49 -3.51 8.27 -10.72
CA VAL A 49 -3.96 8.99 -11.93
C VAL A 49 -3.65 10.48 -11.81
N MET A 50 -3.96 11.09 -10.66
CA MET A 50 -3.71 12.53 -10.44
C MET A 50 -2.22 12.86 -10.39
N ALA A 51 -1.42 12.02 -9.72
CA ALA A 51 0.02 12.23 -9.60
C ALA A 51 0.74 12.25 -10.96
N SER A 52 0.16 11.61 -11.99
CA SER A 52 0.75 11.50 -13.33
C SER A 52 2.21 11.02 -13.30
N GLY A 53 2.56 10.25 -12.27
CA GLY A 53 3.92 9.77 -12.04
C GLY A 53 4.33 8.76 -13.11
N PRO A 54 5.60 8.78 -13.58
CA PRO A 54 6.06 7.88 -14.64
C PRO A 54 6.14 6.42 -14.20
N TYR A 55 6.28 6.16 -12.90
CA TYR A 55 6.40 4.82 -12.33
C TYR A 55 5.28 4.54 -11.32
N PRO A 56 4.32 3.65 -11.64
CA PRO A 56 3.23 3.34 -10.73
C PRO A 56 3.67 2.78 -9.38
N ILE A 57 4.80 2.07 -9.34
CA ILE A 57 5.35 1.49 -8.11
C ILE A 57 5.63 2.55 -7.04
N ASP A 58 6.11 3.75 -7.42
CA ASP A 58 6.41 4.82 -6.46
C ASP A 58 5.15 5.25 -5.70
N ILE A 59 4.03 5.37 -6.42
CA ILE A 59 2.75 5.76 -5.84
C ILE A 59 2.14 4.60 -5.03
N MET A 60 2.31 3.36 -5.49
CA MET A 60 1.90 2.17 -4.77
C MET A 60 2.61 2.09 -3.41
N LEU A 61 3.94 2.24 -3.39
CA LEU A 61 4.75 2.23 -2.18
C LEU A 61 4.38 3.40 -1.26
N LEU A 62 4.21 4.61 -1.79
CA LEU A 62 3.80 5.76 -0.98
C LEU A 62 2.42 5.53 -0.33
N THR A 63 1.49 4.93 -1.07
CA THR A 63 0.16 4.57 -0.55
C THR A 63 0.27 3.57 0.60
N MET A 64 1.04 2.50 0.42
CA MET A 64 1.29 1.50 1.46
C MET A 64 1.91 2.15 2.71
N MET A 65 2.88 3.05 2.55
CA MET A 65 3.52 3.77 3.65
C MET A 65 2.55 4.69 4.40
N ILE A 66 1.66 5.39 3.68
CA ILE A 66 0.61 6.21 4.30
C ILE A 66 -0.30 5.34 5.16
N ASP A 67 -0.68 4.17 4.67
CA ASP A 67 -1.57 3.28 5.39
C ASP A 67 -0.92 2.69 6.65
N LEU A 68 0.32 2.21 6.54
CA LEU A 68 1.13 1.80 7.69
C LEU A 68 1.27 2.92 8.72
N LYS A 69 1.46 4.17 8.27
CA LYS A 69 1.54 5.32 9.17
C LYS A 69 0.20 5.55 9.89
N LYS A 70 -0.95 5.35 9.23
CA LYS A 70 -2.27 5.45 9.88
C LYS A 70 -2.44 4.37 10.96
N GLU A 71 -2.07 3.12 10.66
CA GLU A 71 -2.13 2.03 11.63
C GLU A 71 -1.26 2.31 12.86
N ILE A 72 -0.03 2.81 12.65
CA ILE A 72 0.84 3.22 13.77
C ILE A 72 0.20 4.30 14.63
N HIS A 73 -0.45 5.31 14.03
CA HIS A 73 -1.14 6.35 14.81
C HIS A 73 -2.33 5.79 15.57
N LYS A 74 -3.10 4.89 14.95
CA LYS A 74 -4.24 4.21 15.59
C LYS A 74 -3.76 3.41 16.82
N LEU A 75 -2.74 2.58 16.66
CA LEU A 75 -2.16 1.80 17.75
C LEU A 75 -1.60 2.70 18.87
N LYS A 76 -0.92 3.79 18.53
CA LYS A 76 -0.43 4.76 19.52
C LYS A 76 -1.56 5.41 20.31
N LYS A 77 -2.67 5.73 19.65
CA LYS A 77 -3.86 6.31 20.29
C LYS A 77 -4.50 5.30 21.24
N GLU A 78 -4.75 4.08 20.79
CA GLU A 78 -5.32 2.99 21.60
C GLU A 78 -4.43 2.66 22.81
N PHE A 79 -3.11 2.64 22.62
CA PHE A 79 -2.16 2.44 23.72
C PHE A 79 -2.18 3.58 24.74
N GLY A 80 -2.30 4.83 24.26
CA GLY A 80 -2.48 5.99 25.14
C GLY A 80 -3.77 5.93 25.95
N GLU A 81 -4.89 5.60 25.30
CA GLU A 81 -6.20 5.42 25.96
C GLU A 81 -6.17 4.27 26.99
N TYR A 82 -5.50 3.16 26.66
CA TYR A 82 -5.33 2.04 27.57
C TYR A 82 -4.52 2.41 28.82
N LYS A 83 -3.45 3.20 28.68
CA LYS A 83 -2.68 3.72 29.83
C LYS A 83 -3.51 4.63 30.73
N VAL A 84 -4.29 5.53 30.13
CA VAL A 84 -5.20 6.42 30.89
C VAL A 84 -6.27 5.62 31.63
N SER A 85 -6.80 4.55 31.02
CA SER A 85 -7.83 3.70 31.64
C SER A 85 -7.33 2.82 32.78
N LYS A 86 -6.02 2.52 32.87
CA LYS A 86 -5.45 1.68 33.93
C LYS A 86 -4.89 2.44 35.13
N GLY A 87 -4.92 3.77 35.11
CA GLY A 87 -4.52 4.57 36.27
C GLY A 87 -3.05 4.37 36.65
N ASP A 88 -2.16 4.32 35.65
CA ASP A 88 -0.73 4.45 35.93
C ASP A 88 -0.47 5.93 36.31
N GLU A 89 -0.57 6.22 37.62
CA GLU A 89 0.16 7.31 38.29
C GLU A 89 1.67 7.06 38.26
#